data_AF-A0A2H4U8H7-F1
#
_entry.id   AF-A0A2H4U8H7-F1
#
_cell.length_a   1.000
_cell.length_b   1.000
_cell.length_c   1.000
_cell.angle_alpha   90.00
_cell.angle_beta   90.00
_cell.angle_gamma   90.00
#
_symmetry.space_group_name_H-M   'P 1'
#
loop_
_entity.id
_entity.type
_entity.pdbx_description
1 polymer ?
#
loop_
_entity_poly.entity_id
_entity_poly.type
_entity_poly.pdbx_seq_one_letter_code
_entity_poly.pdbx_strand_id
1 'polypeptide(L)'
;MELNNNMKDITGDPKKAVKKLAYPIIIGMLLIMSNNLIDSVWVAGLGPGPLAAIGFVTPLFLILAGIGTGIGAGVNSLISRYVGSKNQTKANEAAVQSVVLGIIVSLIVTVIFVVILEPTLYIMGAKEVFNYAIDYGRPLFIFSMVTILPVAYAGIFRAEGDIKRATLPMCISAILNMILDPIFIYTLNLGIAGAAIATLISIFIELLIILYWMFIKKDTYFKYTFKNFKINWGMYKEILNVGIPAGLEELLMAVVAILVNLIFEIVGGTSAVATYTIVMRLISIAIMPTIGIATSTITVVGIAYGARNFKNIKIATRYSIKLGLIFSIVTSLIFIVFSNQIAFLFSYSANSSSLAPTISYILNFVWLFIIPVAFGATASYAFQGMGKGITSFLLTLQREAILVIIFTFILGISLSLGVRGVYYGLIIGNAVGSAVGLLCIEIFIKRLFQKFV
;
A
#
# COMPACT_ATOMS: atom_id res chain seq x y z
N MET A 1 20.86 -17.54 21.71
CA MET A 1 19.47 -17.23 22.14
C MET A 1 18.54 -18.07 21.26
N GLU A 2 17.63 -18.83 21.84
CA GLU A 2 16.72 -19.68 21.07
C GLU A 2 15.74 -18.84 20.24
N LEU A 3 15.48 -19.26 19.00
CA LEU A 3 14.44 -18.66 18.16
C LEU A 3 13.07 -18.96 18.79
N ASN A 4 12.23 -17.93 18.96
CA ASN A 4 10.83 -18.16 19.31
C ASN A 4 10.09 -18.86 18.16
N ASN A 5 8.87 -19.34 18.40
CA ASN A 5 8.09 -20.07 17.38
C ASN A 5 7.85 -19.24 16.11
N ASN A 6 7.72 -17.91 16.24
CA ASN A 6 7.55 -17.02 15.09
C ASN A 6 8.77 -17.01 14.18
N MET A 7 9.95 -16.86 14.77
CA MET A 7 11.23 -16.86 14.08
C MET A 7 11.55 -18.22 13.46
N LYS A 8 11.27 -19.34 14.16
CA LYS A 8 11.42 -20.69 13.60
C LYS A 8 10.58 -20.88 12.34
N ASP A 9 9.34 -20.39 12.34
CA ASP A 9 8.45 -20.52 11.19
C ASP A 9 8.91 -19.70 9.97
N ILE A 10 9.40 -18.47 10.16
CA ILE A 10 9.79 -17.60 9.03
C ILE A 10 11.18 -17.88 8.47
N THR A 11 12.07 -18.47 9.29
CA THR A 11 13.42 -18.89 8.88
C THR A 11 13.48 -20.31 8.33
N GLY A 12 12.41 -21.10 8.52
CA GLY A 12 12.29 -22.49 8.11
C GLY A 12 11.86 -22.66 6.65
N ASP A 13 10.77 -23.42 6.42
CA ASP A 13 10.23 -23.63 5.07
C ASP A 13 9.66 -22.31 4.50
N PRO A 14 10.20 -21.79 3.38
CA PRO A 14 9.74 -20.55 2.78
C PRO A 14 8.25 -20.57 2.40
N LYS A 15 7.66 -21.73 2.06
CA LYS A 15 6.23 -21.80 1.72
C LYS A 15 5.35 -21.60 2.96
N LYS A 16 5.72 -22.23 4.07
CA LYS A 16 5.05 -22.03 5.37
C LYS A 16 5.19 -20.58 5.84
N ALA A 17 6.38 -19.99 5.70
CA ALA A 17 6.65 -18.60 6.04
C ALA A 17 5.75 -17.63 5.26
N VAL A 18 5.68 -17.76 3.93
CA VAL A 18 4.83 -16.93 3.08
C VAL A 18 3.37 -17.02 3.51
N LYS A 19 2.81 -18.22 3.70
CA LYS A 19 1.39 -18.37 4.14
C LYS A 19 1.14 -17.72 5.50
N LYS A 20 2.04 -17.97 6.46
CA LYS A 20 1.92 -17.44 7.82
C LYS A 20 1.88 -15.91 7.84
N LEU A 21 2.69 -15.27 7.01
CA LEU A 21 2.75 -13.82 6.90
C LEU A 21 1.61 -13.25 6.03
N ALA A 22 1.31 -13.89 4.89
CA ALA A 22 0.38 -13.34 3.91
C ALA A 22 -1.07 -13.30 4.42
N TYR A 23 -1.62 -14.36 5.01
CA TYR A 23 -3.05 -14.40 5.35
C TYR A 23 -3.48 -13.30 6.32
N PRO A 24 -2.75 -13.02 7.42
CA PRO A 24 -3.12 -11.92 8.30
C PRO A 24 -3.01 -10.56 7.59
N ILE A 25 -1.96 -10.34 6.79
CA ILE A 25 -1.82 -9.10 6.01
C ILE A 25 -3.01 -8.91 5.07
N ILE A 26 -3.44 -9.96 4.35
CA ILE A 26 -4.62 -9.91 3.47
C ILE A 26 -5.85 -9.48 4.26
N ILE A 27 -6.12 -10.10 5.42
CA ILE A 27 -7.27 -9.76 6.27
C ILE A 27 -7.21 -8.29 6.69
N GLY A 28 -6.04 -7.82 7.14
CA GLY A 28 -5.86 -6.44 7.54
C GLY A 28 -6.09 -5.45 6.39
N MET A 29 -5.55 -5.73 5.20
CA MET A 29 -5.74 -4.85 4.03
C MET A 29 -7.20 -4.81 3.58
N LEU A 30 -7.89 -5.95 3.55
CA LEU A 30 -9.32 -6.00 3.23
C LEU A 30 -10.14 -5.17 4.22
N LEU A 31 -9.81 -5.22 5.52
CA LEU A 31 -10.51 -4.46 6.54
C LEU A 31 -10.28 -2.94 6.43
N ILE A 32 -9.06 -2.50 6.11
CA ILE A 32 -8.79 -1.10 5.76
C ILE A 32 -9.65 -0.67 4.56
N MET A 33 -9.76 -1.51 3.54
CA MET A 33 -10.55 -1.17 2.37
C MET A 33 -12.04 -1.08 2.68
N SER A 34 -12.56 -2.01 3.48
CA SER A 34 -13.93 -1.91 3.99
C SER A 34 -14.13 -0.61 4.78
N ASN A 35 -13.14 -0.18 5.57
CA ASN A 35 -13.20 1.06 6.32
C ASN A 35 -13.26 2.27 5.37
N ASN A 36 -12.37 2.35 4.37
CA ASN A 36 -12.39 3.42 3.37
C ASN A 36 -13.72 3.52 2.60
N LEU A 37 -14.37 2.37 2.32
CA LEU A 37 -15.69 2.34 1.68
C LEU A 37 -16.77 2.89 2.61
N ILE A 38 -16.77 2.49 3.89
CA ILE A 38 -17.74 2.93 4.89
C ILE A 38 -17.57 4.43 5.19
N ASP A 39 -16.34 4.91 5.38
CA ASP A 39 -16.03 6.33 5.56
C ASP A 39 -16.53 7.17 4.37
N SER A 40 -16.28 6.71 3.13
CA SER A 40 -16.80 7.38 1.93
C SER A 40 -18.33 7.51 1.94
N VAL A 41 -19.06 6.53 2.47
CA VAL A 41 -20.53 6.58 2.58
C VAL A 41 -20.96 7.63 3.61
N TRP A 42 -20.30 7.66 4.77
CA TRP A 42 -20.61 8.66 5.80
C TRP A 42 -20.33 10.07 5.32
N VAL A 43 -19.22 10.33 4.64
CA VAL A 43 -18.91 11.66 4.12
C VAL A 43 -19.84 12.04 2.97
N ALA A 44 -20.20 11.09 2.09
CA ALA A 44 -21.15 11.37 1.02
C ALA A 44 -22.51 11.89 1.55
N GLY A 45 -22.92 11.45 2.74
CA GLY A 45 -24.13 11.93 3.42
C GLY A 45 -24.08 13.40 3.89
N LEU A 46 -22.89 14.02 3.96
CA LEU A 46 -22.73 15.44 4.31
C LEU A 46 -22.96 16.40 3.11
N GLY A 47 -23.05 15.87 1.89
CA GLY A 47 -23.28 16.63 0.68
C GLY A 47 -22.02 16.93 -0.15
N PRO A 48 -22.19 17.63 -1.30
CA PRO A 48 -21.17 17.73 -2.33
C PRO A 48 -19.94 18.56 -1.92
N GLY A 49 -20.10 19.59 -1.09
CA GLY A 49 -19.00 20.46 -0.64
C GLY A 49 -17.93 19.70 0.18
N PRO A 50 -18.30 19.05 1.29
CA PRO A 50 -17.41 18.18 2.06
C PRO A 50 -16.75 17.08 1.23
N LEU A 51 -17.50 16.44 0.35
CA LEU A 51 -16.97 15.39 -0.52
C LEU A 51 -15.89 15.93 -1.48
N ALA A 52 -16.12 17.11 -2.08
CA ALA A 52 -15.11 17.77 -2.92
C ALA A 52 -13.86 18.16 -2.12
N ALA A 53 -14.02 18.63 -0.88
CA ALA A 53 -12.90 18.96 -0.01
C ALA A 53 -11.98 17.76 0.29
N ILE A 54 -12.55 16.58 0.57
CA ILE A 54 -11.77 15.34 0.72
C ILE A 54 -10.99 15.02 -0.56
N GLY A 55 -11.58 15.26 -1.73
CA GLY A 55 -10.90 15.07 -3.01
C GLY A 55 -9.60 15.88 -3.14
N PHE A 56 -9.56 17.12 -2.62
CA PHE A 56 -8.35 17.94 -2.58
C PHE A 56 -7.33 17.47 -1.54
N VAL A 57 -7.77 16.95 -0.40
CA VAL A 57 -6.89 16.50 0.68
C VAL A 57 -6.30 15.11 0.42
N THR A 58 -7.04 14.23 -0.26
CA THR A 58 -6.68 12.82 -0.47
C THR A 58 -5.28 12.63 -1.09
N PRO A 59 -4.86 13.36 -2.15
CA PRO A 59 -3.51 13.21 -2.70
C PRO A 59 -2.40 13.52 -1.69
N LEU A 60 -2.62 14.51 -0.82
CA LEU A 60 -1.69 14.88 0.25
C LEU A 60 -1.62 13.79 1.32
N PHE A 61 -2.76 13.18 1.65
CA PHE A 61 -2.82 12.04 2.57
C PHE A 61 -2.13 10.78 1.99
N LEU A 62 -2.25 10.55 0.68
CA LEU A 62 -1.53 9.45 0.01
C LEU A 62 -0.01 9.63 0.07
N ILE A 63 0.51 10.86 -0.05
CA ILE A 63 1.93 11.15 0.18
C ILE A 63 2.33 10.73 1.59
N LEU A 64 1.51 11.08 2.59
CA LEU A 64 1.75 10.74 3.98
C LEU A 64 1.80 9.22 4.21
N ALA A 65 0.80 8.51 3.68
CA ALA A 65 0.71 7.06 3.74
C ALA A 65 1.91 6.39 3.06
N GLY A 66 2.34 6.92 1.91
CA GLY A 66 3.51 6.43 1.17
C GLY A 66 4.81 6.56 1.96
N ILE A 67 4.99 7.63 2.72
CA ILE A 67 6.16 7.78 3.60
C ILE A 67 6.15 6.70 4.69
N GLY A 68 5.01 6.46 5.34
CA GLY A 68 4.86 5.41 6.36
C GLY A 68 5.14 4.02 5.81
N THR A 69 4.51 3.67 4.68
CA THR A 69 4.72 2.40 3.97
C THR A 69 6.18 2.23 3.53
N GLY A 70 6.79 3.30 3.01
CA GLY A 70 8.19 3.33 2.61
C GLY A 70 9.13 3.00 3.77
N ILE A 71 9.04 3.74 4.88
CA ILE A 71 9.85 3.45 6.06
C ILE A 71 9.62 2.01 6.52
N GLY A 72 8.36 1.57 6.63
CA GLY A 72 8.02 0.20 7.04
C GLY A 72 8.65 -0.88 6.15
N ALA A 73 8.65 -0.69 4.83
CA ALA A 73 9.29 -1.59 3.88
C ALA A 73 10.82 -1.63 4.04
N GLY A 74 11.47 -0.48 4.21
CA GLY A 74 12.92 -0.40 4.40
C GLY A 74 13.39 -0.99 5.73
N VAL A 75 12.63 -0.74 6.79
CA VAL A 75 12.85 -1.33 8.12
C VAL A 75 12.70 -2.86 8.06
N ASN A 76 11.61 -3.34 7.47
CA ASN A 76 11.36 -4.78 7.32
C ASN A 76 12.50 -5.44 6.54
N SER A 77 12.89 -4.84 5.42
CA SER A 77 13.95 -5.30 4.54
C SER A 77 15.30 -5.43 5.26
N LEU A 78 15.76 -4.37 5.94
CA LEU A 78 17.05 -4.38 6.64
C LEU A 78 17.08 -5.39 7.79
N ILE A 79 16.06 -5.39 8.65
CA ILE A 79 15.99 -6.28 9.81
C ILE A 79 15.92 -7.74 9.33
N SER A 80 15.10 -8.04 8.32
CA SER A 80 14.99 -9.39 7.74
C SER A 80 16.32 -9.91 7.21
N ARG A 81 17.13 -9.06 6.55
CA ARG A 81 18.49 -9.44 6.11
C ARG A 81 19.41 -9.75 7.29
N TYR A 82 19.37 -8.96 8.37
CA TYR A 82 20.18 -9.26 9.56
C TYR A 82 19.77 -10.54 10.26
N VAL A 83 18.46 -10.77 10.41
CA VAL A 83 17.88 -12.02 10.90
C VAL A 83 18.38 -13.21 10.07
N GLY A 84 18.29 -13.12 8.74
CA GLY A 84 18.77 -14.14 7.81
C GLY A 84 20.26 -14.44 7.98
N SER A 85 21.09 -13.41 8.15
CA SER A 85 22.53 -13.54 8.39
C SER A 85 22.88 -14.01 9.82
N LYS A 86 21.88 -14.30 10.65
CA LYS A 86 22.01 -14.65 12.08
C LYS A 86 22.73 -13.58 12.91
N ASN A 87 22.70 -12.32 12.47
CA ASN A 87 23.32 -11.20 13.17
C ASN A 87 22.30 -10.49 14.07
N GLN A 88 21.98 -11.11 15.19
CA GLN A 88 20.95 -10.60 16.11
C GLN A 88 21.31 -9.23 16.72
N THR A 89 22.59 -8.97 16.95
CA THR A 89 23.05 -7.67 17.47
C THR A 89 22.71 -6.55 16.50
N LYS A 90 23.02 -6.72 15.21
CA LYS A 90 22.66 -5.74 14.17
C LYS A 90 21.15 -5.67 13.93
N ALA A 91 20.42 -6.79 14.08
CA ALA A 91 18.96 -6.78 13.97
C ALA A 91 18.30 -5.96 15.09
N ASN A 92 18.75 -6.14 16.35
CA ASN A 92 18.32 -5.33 17.49
C ASN A 92 18.69 -3.84 17.29
N GLU A 93 19.93 -3.56 16.88
CA GLU A 93 20.37 -2.18 16.59
C GLU A 93 19.50 -1.55 15.50
N ALA A 94 19.26 -2.26 14.40
CA ALA A 94 18.40 -1.79 13.31
C ALA A 94 16.96 -1.51 13.79
N ALA A 95 16.39 -2.33 14.68
CA ALA A 95 15.07 -2.08 15.26
C ALA A 95 15.04 -0.76 16.06
N VAL A 96 16.06 -0.49 16.88
CA VAL A 96 16.17 0.78 17.63
C VAL A 96 16.41 1.97 16.70
N GLN A 97 17.29 1.83 15.71
CA GLN A 97 17.54 2.85 14.68
C GLN A 97 16.25 3.20 13.93
N SER A 98 15.42 2.20 13.63
CA SER A 98 14.15 2.37 12.91
C SER A 98 13.13 3.17 13.70
N VAL A 99 13.08 2.98 15.04
CA VAL A 99 12.23 3.79 15.92
C VAL A 99 12.61 5.26 15.83
N VAL A 100 13.91 5.56 16.02
CA VAL A 100 14.43 6.93 16.00
C VAL A 100 14.27 7.57 14.63
N LEU A 101 14.59 6.85 13.56
CA LEU A 101 14.41 7.33 12.19
C LEU A 101 12.94 7.65 11.89
N GLY A 102 12.01 6.78 12.32
CA GLY A 102 10.58 7.02 12.16
C GLY A 102 10.13 8.33 12.83
N ILE A 103 10.60 8.61 14.05
CA ILE A 103 10.29 9.85 14.77
C ILE A 103 10.88 11.07 14.04
N ILE A 104 12.16 11.00 13.63
CA ILE A 104 12.83 12.10 12.91
C ILE A 104 12.10 12.40 11.60
N VAL A 105 11.84 11.39 10.78
CA VAL A 105 11.18 11.58 9.48
C VAL A 105 9.76 12.08 9.67
N SER A 106 8.99 11.49 10.58
CA SER A 106 7.62 11.95 10.81
C SER A 106 7.54 13.39 11.29
N LEU A 107 8.42 13.82 12.20
CA LEU A 107 8.48 15.21 12.67
C LEU A 107 8.83 16.18 11.53
N ILE A 108 9.82 15.85 10.71
CA ILE A 108 10.17 16.66 9.52
C ILE A 108 8.96 16.78 8.59
N VAL A 109 8.27 15.67 8.35
CA VAL A 109 7.09 15.63 7.49
C VAL A 109 5.93 16.44 8.09
N THR A 110 5.70 16.37 9.40
CA THR A 110 4.71 17.22 10.09
C THR A 110 5.00 18.70 9.85
N VAL A 111 6.23 19.15 10.09
CA VAL A 111 6.62 20.55 9.92
C VAL A 111 6.41 21.00 8.47
N ILE A 112 6.81 20.17 7.50
CA ILE A 112 6.60 20.47 6.07
C ILE A 112 5.12 20.61 5.76
N PHE A 113 4.28 19.62 6.11
CA PHE A 113 2.86 19.64 5.75
C PHE A 113 2.08 20.77 6.43
N VAL A 114 2.39 21.10 7.68
CA VAL A 114 1.74 22.23 8.37
C VAL A 114 2.00 23.55 7.63
N VAL A 115 3.20 23.75 7.09
CA VAL A 115 3.56 24.96 6.35
C VAL A 115 2.94 24.98 4.95
N ILE A 116 2.92 23.84 4.25
CA ILE A 116 2.50 23.80 2.84
C ILE A 116 1.01 23.54 2.62
N LEU A 117 0.26 23.06 3.62
CA LEU A 117 -1.13 22.62 3.44
C LEU A 117 -2.02 23.71 2.84
N GLU A 118 -2.08 24.88 3.48
CA GLU A 118 -2.92 26.00 3.03
C GLU A 118 -2.51 26.51 1.64
N PRO A 119 -1.22 26.86 1.38
CA PRO A 119 -0.79 27.26 0.05
C PRO A 119 -1.10 26.21 -1.02
N THR A 120 -0.91 24.93 -0.71
CA THR A 120 -1.16 23.84 -1.66
C THR A 120 -2.64 23.73 -2.00
N LEU A 121 -3.53 23.81 -1.01
CA LEU A 121 -4.98 23.81 -1.24
C LEU A 121 -5.43 25.02 -2.09
N TYR A 122 -4.85 26.20 -1.88
CA TYR A 122 -5.09 27.36 -2.73
C TYR A 122 -4.63 27.14 -4.17
N ILE A 123 -3.40 26.63 -4.36
CA ILE A 123 -2.84 26.35 -5.69
C ILE A 123 -3.65 25.28 -6.42
N MET A 124 -4.16 24.28 -5.71
CA MET A 124 -5.03 23.25 -6.28
C MET A 124 -6.41 23.77 -6.68
N GLY A 125 -6.79 24.99 -6.27
CA GLY A 125 -8.06 25.60 -6.63
C GLY A 125 -9.22 25.32 -5.66
N ALA A 126 -8.93 24.89 -4.43
CA ALA A 126 -9.96 24.53 -3.44
C ALA A 126 -10.74 25.73 -2.85
N LYS A 127 -10.75 26.90 -3.49
CA LYS A 127 -11.23 28.18 -2.93
C LYS A 127 -12.67 28.11 -2.39
N GLU A 128 -13.57 27.43 -3.11
CA GLU A 128 -14.99 27.32 -2.73
C GLU A 128 -15.23 26.34 -1.57
N VAL A 129 -14.35 25.37 -1.39
CA VAL A 129 -14.44 24.33 -0.35
C VAL A 129 -13.29 24.42 0.65
N PHE A 130 -12.62 25.58 0.72
CA PHE A 130 -11.35 25.74 1.41
C PHE A 130 -11.47 25.46 2.90
N ASN A 131 -12.52 26.00 3.54
CA ASN A 131 -12.76 25.78 4.97
C ASN A 131 -12.99 24.29 5.27
N TYR A 132 -13.80 23.59 4.46
CA TYR A 132 -13.98 22.14 4.61
C TYR A 132 -12.67 21.38 4.43
N ALA A 133 -11.84 21.77 3.47
CA ALA A 133 -10.54 21.12 3.21
C ALA A 133 -9.56 21.34 4.37
N ILE A 134 -9.58 22.51 5.00
CA ILE A 134 -8.77 22.81 6.19
C ILE A 134 -9.29 22.08 7.42
N ASP A 135 -10.61 22.08 7.65
CA ASP A 135 -11.25 21.40 8.77
C ASP A 135 -10.98 19.88 8.74
N TYR A 136 -10.89 19.30 7.55
CA TYR A 136 -10.52 17.89 7.35
C TYR A 136 -9.00 17.67 7.38
N GLY A 137 -8.24 18.45 6.63
CA GLY A 137 -6.81 18.22 6.42
C GLY A 137 -5.95 18.59 7.63
N ARG A 138 -6.20 19.73 8.26
CA ARG A 138 -5.32 20.27 9.31
C ARG A 138 -5.13 19.27 10.48
N PRO A 139 -6.17 18.62 11.03
CA PRO A 139 -5.99 17.58 12.05
C PRO A 139 -5.09 16.42 11.57
N LEU A 140 -5.28 15.93 10.34
CA LEU A 140 -4.52 14.81 9.79
C LEU A 140 -3.02 15.16 9.61
N PHE A 141 -2.72 16.37 9.18
CA PHE A 141 -1.34 16.79 8.89
C PHE A 141 -0.56 17.27 10.11
N ILE A 142 -1.21 17.94 11.07
CA ILE A 142 -0.58 18.31 12.36
C ILE A 142 -0.15 17.06 13.12
N PHE A 143 -0.95 16.00 13.05
CA PHE A 143 -0.66 14.73 13.72
C PHE A 143 -0.12 13.67 12.77
N SER A 144 0.61 14.07 11.71
CA SER A 144 1.10 13.10 10.72
C SER A 144 2.01 12.01 11.30
N MET A 145 2.67 12.29 12.43
CA MET A 145 3.41 11.29 13.21
C MET A 145 2.54 10.11 13.63
N VAL A 146 1.28 10.37 14.00
CA VAL A 146 0.32 9.34 14.35
C VAL A 146 0.01 8.45 13.15
N THR A 147 -0.05 9.00 11.93
CA THR A 147 -0.30 8.21 10.72
C THR A 147 0.93 7.44 10.23
N ILE A 148 2.12 8.02 10.34
CA ILE A 148 3.35 7.45 9.77
C ILE A 148 3.90 6.32 10.66
N LEU A 149 3.94 6.52 11.97
CA LEU A 149 4.65 5.60 12.88
C LEU A 149 4.06 4.19 12.97
N PRO A 150 2.73 3.99 13.05
CA PRO A 150 2.15 2.65 13.12
C PRO A 150 2.52 1.79 11.92
N VAL A 151 2.41 2.37 10.71
CA VAL A 151 2.76 1.69 9.45
C VAL A 151 4.26 1.37 9.40
N ALA A 152 5.10 2.31 9.82
CA ALA A 152 6.55 2.11 9.90
C ALA A 152 6.93 0.98 10.89
N TYR A 153 6.36 1.00 12.09
CA TYR A 153 6.69 0.06 13.16
C TYR A 153 6.07 -1.32 12.95
N ALA A 154 4.95 -1.43 12.24
CA ALA A 154 4.45 -2.71 11.75
C ALA A 154 5.51 -3.45 10.91
N GLY A 155 6.40 -2.72 10.21
CA GLY A 155 7.56 -3.29 9.51
C GLY A 155 8.52 -4.05 10.41
N ILE A 156 8.70 -3.62 11.66
CA ILE A 156 9.56 -4.30 12.65
C ILE A 156 8.93 -5.65 13.04
N PHE A 157 7.64 -5.66 13.37
CA PHE A 157 6.91 -6.89 13.72
C PHE A 157 6.86 -7.90 12.56
N ARG A 158 6.70 -7.42 11.32
CA ARG A 158 6.79 -8.26 10.12
C ARG A 158 8.16 -8.93 10.04
N ALA A 159 9.25 -8.21 10.31
CA ALA A 159 10.61 -8.74 10.23
C ALA A 159 10.96 -9.79 11.30
N GLU A 160 10.34 -9.74 12.49
CA GLU A 160 10.43 -10.82 13.50
C GLU A 160 9.38 -11.94 13.32
N GLY A 161 8.54 -11.84 12.28
CA GLY A 161 7.49 -12.81 11.99
C GLY A 161 6.31 -12.80 12.97
N ASP A 162 6.23 -11.81 13.86
CA ASP A 162 5.05 -11.57 14.69
C ASP A 162 3.99 -10.79 13.90
N ILE A 163 3.43 -11.48 12.91
CA ILE A 163 2.44 -10.89 12.01
C ILE A 163 1.15 -10.48 12.73
N LYS A 164 0.84 -11.13 13.86
CA LYS A 164 -0.32 -10.77 14.67
C LYS A 164 -0.16 -9.36 15.21
N ARG A 165 1.00 -9.03 15.80
CA ARG A 165 1.29 -7.66 16.25
C ARG A 165 1.44 -6.66 15.12
N ALA A 166 1.82 -7.11 13.93
CA ALA A 166 1.89 -6.25 12.74
C ALA A 166 0.53 -5.87 12.15
N THR A 167 -0.52 -6.65 12.41
CA THR A 167 -1.81 -6.54 11.70
C THR A 167 -2.98 -6.22 12.64
N LEU A 168 -2.99 -6.80 13.85
CA LEU A 168 -4.10 -6.63 14.79
C LEU A 168 -4.36 -5.16 15.16
N PRO A 169 -3.35 -4.30 15.45
CA PRO A 169 -3.58 -2.89 15.74
C PRO A 169 -4.30 -2.18 14.60
N MET A 170 -3.85 -2.41 13.37
CA MET A 170 -4.43 -1.85 12.16
C MET A 170 -5.88 -2.30 11.95
N CYS A 171 -6.20 -3.56 12.27
CA CYS A 171 -7.59 -4.04 12.26
C CYS A 171 -8.46 -3.35 13.32
N ILE A 172 -7.94 -3.18 14.53
CA ILE A 172 -8.63 -2.47 15.62
C ILE A 172 -8.89 -1.02 15.22
N SER A 173 -7.89 -0.36 14.63
CA SER A 173 -7.98 1.00 14.09
C SER A 173 -9.10 1.12 13.07
N ALA A 174 -9.12 0.26 12.05
CA ALA A 174 -10.16 0.29 11.01
C ALA A 174 -11.58 0.07 11.58
N ILE A 175 -11.77 -0.89 12.48
CA ILE A 175 -13.08 -1.14 13.12
C ILE A 175 -13.48 0.05 13.99
N LEU A 176 -12.53 0.61 14.75
CA LEU A 176 -12.80 1.74 15.61
C LEU A 176 -13.21 2.97 14.77
N ASN A 177 -12.54 3.23 13.66
CA ASN A 177 -12.89 4.34 12.77
C ASN A 177 -14.31 4.17 12.21
N MET A 178 -14.68 2.98 11.73
CA MET A 178 -16.05 2.70 11.26
C MET A 178 -17.13 3.01 12.33
N ILE A 179 -16.81 2.82 13.61
CA ILE A 179 -17.70 3.09 14.74
C ILE A 179 -17.69 4.58 15.11
N LEU A 180 -16.52 5.20 15.13
CA LEU A 180 -16.34 6.59 15.54
C LEU A 180 -16.85 7.58 14.48
N ASP A 181 -16.77 7.25 13.19
CA ASP A 181 -17.20 8.15 12.11
C ASP A 181 -18.65 8.63 12.29
N PRO A 182 -19.68 7.77 12.36
CA PRO A 182 -21.05 8.28 12.50
C PRO A 182 -21.28 9.02 13.82
N ILE A 183 -20.55 8.66 14.88
CA ILE A 183 -20.62 9.35 16.17
C ILE A 183 -20.08 10.78 16.04
N PHE A 184 -18.90 10.95 15.46
CA PHE A 184 -18.26 12.25 15.35
C PHE A 184 -18.91 13.12 14.28
N ILE A 185 -19.24 12.54 13.13
CA ILE A 185 -19.83 13.24 11.99
C ILE A 185 -21.24 13.73 12.34
N TYR A 186 -22.12 12.82 12.81
CA TYR A 186 -23.55 13.10 12.96
C TYR A 186 -23.96 13.31 14.42
N THR A 187 -23.59 12.42 15.34
CA THR A 187 -24.06 12.51 16.74
C THR A 187 -23.48 13.73 17.46
N LEU A 188 -22.21 14.03 17.24
CA LEU A 188 -21.52 15.20 17.80
C LEU A 188 -21.61 16.45 16.90
N ASN A 189 -22.25 16.34 15.73
CA ASN A 189 -22.39 17.41 14.74
C ASN A 189 -21.05 18.08 14.34
N LEU A 190 -19.96 17.33 14.27
CA LEU A 190 -18.65 17.86 13.85
C LEU A 190 -18.46 17.83 12.33
N GLY A 191 -19.41 17.26 11.58
CA GLY A 191 -19.37 17.20 10.12
C GLY A 191 -18.07 16.57 9.61
N ILE A 192 -17.44 17.21 8.62
CA ILE A 192 -16.22 16.69 7.99
C ILE A 192 -15.00 16.70 8.95
N ALA A 193 -14.91 17.67 9.86
CA ALA A 193 -13.87 17.66 10.89
C ALA A 193 -13.99 16.43 11.80
N GLY A 194 -15.23 16.00 12.06
CA GLY A 194 -15.53 14.77 12.79
C GLY A 194 -14.90 13.53 12.16
N ALA A 195 -14.97 13.39 10.83
CA ALA A 195 -14.36 12.27 10.10
C ALA A 195 -12.82 12.25 10.25
N ALA A 196 -12.17 13.42 10.16
CA ALA A 196 -10.73 13.55 10.36
C ALA A 196 -10.31 13.18 11.79
N ILE A 197 -11.07 13.63 12.79
CA ILE A 197 -10.79 13.34 14.20
C ILE A 197 -11.02 11.86 14.53
N ALA A 198 -12.09 11.25 14.02
CA ALA A 198 -12.37 9.82 14.18
C ALA A 198 -11.23 8.96 13.62
N THR A 199 -10.74 9.33 12.44
CA THR A 199 -9.58 8.68 11.80
C THR A 199 -8.34 8.82 12.66
N LEU A 200 -8.05 10.04 13.12
CA LEU A 200 -6.88 10.31 13.94
C LEU A 200 -6.89 9.54 15.27
N ILE A 201 -8.03 9.52 15.99
CA ILE A 201 -8.16 8.79 17.25
C ILE A 201 -7.95 7.29 17.04
N SER A 202 -8.49 6.75 15.94
CA SER A 202 -8.37 5.32 15.62
C SER A 202 -6.92 4.91 15.38
N ILE A 203 -6.20 5.69 14.59
CA ILE A 203 -4.77 5.46 14.31
C ILE A 203 -3.92 5.78 15.55
N PHE A 204 -4.32 6.73 16.39
CA PHE A 204 -3.63 6.99 17.65
C PHE A 204 -3.69 5.78 18.58
N ILE A 205 -4.84 5.12 18.68
CA ILE A 205 -4.99 3.88 19.44
C ILE A 205 -4.15 2.76 18.83
N GLU A 206 -4.07 2.66 17.50
CA GLU A 206 -3.13 1.77 16.80
C GLU A 206 -1.69 1.97 17.28
N LEU A 207 -1.23 3.23 17.28
CA LEU A 207 0.11 3.60 17.73
C LEU A 207 0.33 3.22 19.20
N LEU A 208 -0.63 3.51 20.08
CA LEU A 208 -0.53 3.18 21.50
C LEU A 208 -0.39 1.68 21.75
N ILE A 209 -1.13 0.85 21.03
CA ILE A 209 -1.03 -0.62 21.13
C ILE A 209 0.37 -1.09 20.71
N ILE A 210 0.90 -0.54 19.61
CA ILE A 210 2.25 -0.85 19.12
C ILE A 210 3.31 -0.43 20.15
N LEU A 211 3.23 0.79 20.67
CA LEU A 211 4.17 1.32 21.67
C LEU A 211 4.10 0.54 22.98
N TYR A 212 2.90 0.12 23.41
CA TYR A 212 2.71 -0.73 24.58
C TYR A 212 3.48 -2.05 24.44
N TRP A 213 3.40 -2.73 23.29
CA TRP A 213 4.15 -3.96 23.07
C TRP A 213 5.67 -3.75 23.01
N MET A 214 6.12 -2.67 22.38
CA MET A 214 7.56 -2.38 22.22
C MET A 214 8.21 -1.97 23.55
N PHE A 215 7.58 -1.09 24.32
CA PHE A 215 8.23 -0.42 25.45
C PHE A 215 7.72 -0.83 26.82
N ILE A 216 6.50 -1.37 26.94
CA ILE A 216 5.91 -1.73 28.24
C ILE A 216 5.91 -3.25 28.42
N LYS A 217 5.25 -3.98 27.51
CA LYS A 217 5.13 -5.45 27.60
C LYS A 217 6.48 -6.17 27.39
N LYS A 218 7.33 -5.65 26.49
CA LYS A 218 8.72 -6.09 26.24
C LYS A 218 8.89 -7.60 25.97
N ASP A 219 7.87 -8.25 25.42
CA ASP A 219 7.85 -9.66 25.05
C ASP A 219 8.04 -9.89 23.53
N THR A 220 8.57 -8.87 22.83
CA THR A 220 8.97 -8.90 21.42
C THR A 220 10.28 -9.65 21.23
N TYR A 221 10.56 -10.10 20.00
CA TYR A 221 11.83 -10.79 19.72
C TYR A 221 13.02 -9.81 19.80
N PHE A 222 12.83 -8.58 19.31
CA PHE A 222 13.81 -7.51 19.46
C PHE A 222 13.70 -6.81 20.80
N LYS A 223 14.85 -6.41 21.35
CA LYS A 223 14.93 -5.61 22.59
C LYS A 223 15.19 -4.15 22.27
N TYR A 224 14.26 -3.29 22.65
CA TYR A 224 14.37 -1.84 22.43
C TYR A 224 15.09 -1.19 23.63
N THR A 225 16.42 -1.15 23.58
CA THR A 225 17.23 -0.50 24.63
C THR A 225 18.02 0.64 24.04
N PHE A 226 17.80 1.85 24.54
CA PHE A 226 18.51 3.06 24.11
C PHE A 226 19.86 3.27 24.82
N LYS A 227 20.24 2.35 25.72
CA LYS A 227 21.54 2.37 26.39
C LYS A 227 22.66 2.23 25.34
N ASN A 228 23.57 3.19 25.30
CA ASN A 228 24.65 3.31 24.31
C ASN A 228 24.17 3.51 22.86
N PHE A 229 22.96 4.04 22.66
CA PHE A 229 22.48 4.39 21.33
C PHE A 229 23.41 5.42 20.67
N LYS A 230 23.86 5.11 19.45
CA LYS A 230 24.59 6.02 18.58
C LYS A 230 23.95 5.97 17.22
N ILE A 231 23.78 7.10 16.56
CA ILE A 231 23.22 7.15 15.21
C ILE A 231 24.13 6.37 14.26
N ASN A 232 23.55 5.41 13.54
CA ASN A 232 24.24 4.64 12.52
C ASN A 232 23.74 5.05 11.13
N TRP A 233 24.43 6.03 10.54
CA TRP A 233 24.10 6.56 9.21
C TRP A 233 24.09 5.49 8.11
N GLY A 234 24.90 4.44 8.27
CA GLY A 234 24.89 3.29 7.35
C GLY A 234 23.55 2.55 7.37
N MET A 235 22.98 2.31 8.56
CA MET A 235 21.66 1.70 8.69
C MET A 235 20.55 2.61 8.19
N TYR A 236 20.62 3.92 8.45
CA TYR A 236 19.64 4.87 7.89
C TYR A 236 19.67 4.88 6.37
N LYS A 237 20.86 4.89 5.77
CA LYS A 237 21.00 4.79 4.31
C LYS A 237 20.41 3.49 3.76
N GLU A 238 20.66 2.36 4.42
CA GLU A 238 20.07 1.07 4.01
C GLU A 238 18.53 1.05 4.11
N ILE A 239 17.95 1.64 5.18
CA ILE A 239 16.50 1.76 5.33
C ILE A 239 15.94 2.67 4.22
N LEU A 240 16.52 3.86 4.04
CA LEU A 240 16.05 4.85 3.07
C LEU A 240 16.25 4.42 1.61
N ASN A 241 17.29 3.62 1.32
CA ASN A 241 17.53 3.03 -0.01
C ASN A 241 16.39 2.10 -0.47
N VAL A 242 15.61 1.58 0.47
CA VAL A 242 14.38 0.81 0.18
C VAL A 242 13.15 1.67 0.39
N GLY A 243 13.13 2.45 1.47
CA GLY A 243 11.95 3.18 1.88
C GLY A 243 11.59 4.39 1.02
N ILE A 244 12.58 5.17 0.56
CA ILE A 244 12.30 6.28 -0.37
C ILE A 244 11.71 5.73 -1.68
N PRO A 245 12.33 4.75 -2.37
CA PRO A 245 11.73 4.15 -3.56
C PRO A 245 10.32 3.59 -3.32
N ALA A 246 10.09 2.86 -2.23
CA ALA A 246 8.76 2.31 -1.92
C ALA A 246 7.71 3.40 -1.66
N GLY A 247 8.07 4.51 -1.00
CA GLY A 247 7.18 5.65 -0.84
C GLY A 247 6.90 6.40 -2.16
N LEU A 248 7.91 6.49 -3.04
CA LEU A 248 7.72 7.05 -4.38
C LEU A 248 6.80 6.20 -5.27
N GLU A 249 6.72 4.88 -5.04
CA GLU A 249 5.76 4.02 -5.74
C GLU A 249 4.30 4.45 -5.46
N GLU A 250 3.98 4.86 -4.23
CA GLU A 250 2.63 5.37 -3.88
C GLU A 250 2.35 6.74 -4.53
N LEU A 251 3.34 7.63 -4.55
CA LEU A 251 3.22 8.91 -5.26
C LEU A 251 3.00 8.72 -6.75
N LEU A 252 3.74 7.76 -7.32
CA LEU A 252 3.61 7.42 -8.71
C LEU A 252 2.20 6.95 -9.04
N MET A 253 1.59 6.11 -8.19
CA MET A 253 0.20 5.66 -8.39
C MET A 253 -0.78 6.84 -8.43
N ALA A 254 -0.61 7.82 -7.55
CA ALA A 254 -1.45 9.02 -7.53
C ALA A 254 -1.29 9.85 -8.82
N VAL A 255 -0.05 10.08 -9.27
CA VAL A 255 0.22 10.83 -10.51
C VAL A 255 -0.34 10.10 -11.73
N VAL A 256 -0.14 8.78 -11.82
CA VAL A 256 -0.69 7.96 -12.91
C VAL A 256 -2.20 8.02 -12.94
N ALA A 257 -2.86 7.94 -11.77
CA ALA A 257 -4.32 8.03 -11.70
C ALA A 257 -4.84 9.36 -12.26
N ILE A 258 -4.18 10.49 -11.95
CA ILE A 258 -4.53 11.80 -12.51
C ILE A 258 -4.37 11.81 -14.04
N LEU A 259 -3.24 11.31 -14.55
CA LEU A 259 -2.97 11.29 -15.99
C LEU A 259 -3.96 10.39 -16.74
N VAL A 260 -4.27 9.21 -16.20
CA VAL A 260 -5.24 8.30 -16.81
C VAL A 260 -6.66 8.88 -16.75
N ASN A 261 -7.04 9.55 -15.66
CA ASN A 261 -8.30 10.29 -15.58
C ASN A 261 -8.42 11.36 -16.68
N LEU A 262 -7.34 12.12 -16.91
CA LEU A 262 -7.31 13.11 -17.99
C LEU A 262 -7.49 12.46 -19.37
N ILE A 263 -6.85 11.31 -19.61
CA ILE A 263 -7.04 10.57 -20.87
C ILE A 263 -8.49 10.12 -21.02
N PHE A 264 -9.13 9.61 -19.96
CA PHE A 264 -10.56 9.23 -19.99
C PHE A 264 -11.48 10.43 -20.27
N GLU A 265 -11.19 11.59 -19.68
CA GLU A 265 -11.94 12.83 -19.94
C GLU A 265 -11.85 13.22 -21.42
N ILE A 266 -10.65 13.18 -22.02
CA ILE A 266 -10.43 13.52 -23.43
C ILE A 266 -11.22 12.60 -24.36
N VAL A 267 -11.26 11.29 -24.10
CA VAL A 267 -11.84 10.31 -25.03
C VAL A 267 -13.32 9.99 -24.79
N GLY A 268 -13.86 10.33 -23.61
CA GLY A 268 -15.22 9.92 -23.23
C GLY A 268 -15.93 10.85 -22.23
N GLY A 269 -15.32 11.97 -21.86
CA GLY A 269 -15.88 12.96 -20.96
C GLY A 269 -16.14 12.45 -19.54
N THR A 270 -16.90 13.25 -18.80
CA THR A 270 -17.15 13.06 -17.36
C THR A 270 -17.75 11.69 -17.00
N SER A 271 -18.60 11.14 -17.86
CA SER A 271 -19.20 9.80 -17.68
C SER A 271 -18.16 8.68 -17.73
N ALA A 272 -17.15 8.80 -18.60
CA ALA A 272 -16.06 7.84 -18.69
C ALA A 272 -15.14 7.91 -17.46
N VAL A 273 -14.84 9.11 -16.96
CA VAL A 273 -14.06 9.33 -15.74
C VAL A 273 -14.77 8.74 -14.51
N ALA A 274 -16.09 8.95 -14.39
CA ALA A 274 -16.89 8.38 -13.32
C ALA A 274 -16.89 6.85 -13.35
N THR A 275 -17.08 6.26 -14.54
CA THR A 275 -17.03 4.81 -14.75
C THR A 275 -15.65 4.24 -14.38
N TYR A 276 -14.57 4.88 -14.84
CA TYR A 276 -13.21 4.48 -14.52
C TYR A 276 -12.93 4.52 -13.01
N THR A 277 -13.36 5.58 -12.33
CA THR A 277 -13.16 5.72 -10.88
C THR A 277 -13.81 4.57 -10.11
N ILE A 278 -15.04 4.18 -10.47
CA ILE A 278 -15.74 3.04 -9.87
C ILE A 278 -15.02 1.73 -10.17
N VAL A 279 -14.67 1.50 -11.45
CA VAL A 279 -13.97 0.28 -11.87
C VAL A 279 -12.61 0.13 -11.19
N MET A 280 -11.82 1.20 -11.07
CA MET A 280 -10.54 1.15 -10.39
C MET A 280 -10.69 0.84 -8.90
N ARG A 281 -11.72 1.38 -8.25
CA ARG A 281 -12.02 1.04 -6.84
C ARG A 281 -12.32 -0.46 -6.70
N LEU A 282 -13.06 -1.05 -7.64
CA LEU A 282 -13.30 -2.51 -7.67
C LEU A 282 -12.00 -3.29 -7.93
N ILE A 283 -11.17 -2.85 -8.89
CA ILE A 283 -9.86 -3.47 -9.17
C ILE A 283 -8.97 -3.44 -7.93
N SER A 284 -8.90 -2.32 -7.20
CA SER A 284 -8.11 -2.20 -5.97
C SER A 284 -8.52 -3.25 -4.93
N ILE A 285 -9.82 -3.52 -4.78
CA ILE A 285 -10.32 -4.59 -3.89
C ILE A 285 -9.82 -5.96 -4.38
N ALA A 286 -9.89 -6.22 -5.69
CA ALA A 286 -9.51 -7.51 -6.26
C ALA A 286 -8.00 -7.80 -6.18
N ILE A 287 -7.15 -6.78 -6.29
CA ILE A 287 -5.68 -6.94 -6.24
C ILE A 287 -5.12 -6.90 -4.81
N MET A 288 -5.88 -6.41 -3.83
CA MET A 288 -5.41 -6.27 -2.45
C MET A 288 -4.85 -7.56 -1.84
N PRO A 289 -5.48 -8.73 -2.00
CA PRO A 289 -4.91 -9.97 -1.51
C PRO A 289 -3.53 -10.26 -2.12
N THR A 290 -3.35 -9.95 -3.40
CA THR A 290 -2.09 -10.10 -4.12
C THR A 290 -1.02 -9.14 -3.59
N ILE A 291 -1.37 -7.90 -3.26
CA ILE A 291 -0.46 -6.95 -2.59
C ILE A 291 -0.09 -7.43 -1.18
N GLY A 292 -1.03 -8.00 -0.43
CA GLY A 292 -0.76 -8.58 0.89
C GLY A 292 0.24 -9.74 0.84
N ILE A 293 0.11 -10.60 -0.18
CA ILE A 293 1.08 -11.67 -0.46
C ILE A 293 2.43 -11.10 -0.89
N ALA A 294 2.46 -10.11 -1.77
CA ALA A 294 3.70 -9.44 -2.18
C ALA A 294 4.42 -8.80 -0.97
N THR A 295 3.68 -8.16 -0.06
CA THR A 295 4.22 -7.58 1.18
C THR A 295 4.92 -8.62 2.05
N SER A 296 4.36 -9.83 2.17
CA SER A 296 5.00 -10.94 2.89
C SER A 296 6.33 -11.39 2.26
N THR A 297 6.48 -11.20 0.95
CA THR A 297 7.67 -11.59 0.19
C THR A 297 8.89 -10.79 0.65
N ILE A 298 8.73 -9.52 1.05
CA ILE A 298 9.83 -8.67 1.56
C ILE A 298 10.56 -9.39 2.70
N THR A 299 9.81 -9.91 3.68
CA THR A 299 10.38 -10.56 4.86
C THR A 299 11.06 -11.89 4.50
N VAL A 300 10.35 -12.79 3.81
CA VAL A 300 10.87 -14.14 3.51
C VAL A 300 12.07 -14.08 2.57
N VAL A 301 12.02 -13.23 1.54
CA VAL A 301 13.15 -13.01 0.63
C VAL A 301 14.29 -12.28 1.34
N GLY A 302 14.01 -11.30 2.20
CA GLY A 302 15.04 -10.62 2.99
C GLY A 302 15.82 -11.57 3.90
N ILE A 303 15.12 -12.46 4.61
CA ILE A 303 15.73 -13.51 5.43
C ILE A 303 16.56 -14.46 4.56
N ALA A 304 16.01 -14.95 3.45
CA ALA A 304 16.74 -15.85 2.55
C ALA A 304 17.98 -15.20 1.93
N TYR A 305 17.90 -13.92 1.56
CA TYR A 305 19.00 -13.14 1.00
C TYR A 305 20.09 -12.89 2.05
N GLY A 306 19.72 -12.52 3.28
CA GLY A 306 20.64 -12.38 4.40
C GLY A 306 21.36 -13.69 4.75
N ALA A 307 20.66 -14.82 4.65
CA ALA A 307 21.21 -16.16 4.85
C ALA A 307 22.03 -16.67 3.66
N ARG A 308 22.13 -15.90 2.55
CA ARG A 308 22.67 -16.34 1.25
C ARG A 308 22.05 -17.64 0.73
N ASN A 309 20.80 -17.92 1.11
CA ASN A 309 20.06 -19.09 0.66
C ASN A 309 19.22 -18.73 -0.58
N PHE A 310 19.88 -18.69 -1.74
CA PHE A 310 19.26 -18.31 -3.02
C PHE A 310 18.15 -19.29 -3.47
N LYS A 311 18.20 -20.54 -3.01
CA LYS A 311 17.12 -21.53 -3.20
C LYS A 311 15.84 -21.08 -2.52
N ASN A 312 15.93 -20.60 -1.29
CA ASN A 312 14.77 -20.10 -0.57
C ASN A 312 14.22 -18.81 -1.18
N ILE A 313 15.06 -17.94 -1.77
CA ILE A 313 14.58 -16.77 -2.54
C ILE A 313 13.70 -17.22 -3.71
N LYS A 314 14.17 -18.20 -4.50
CA LYS A 314 13.42 -18.74 -5.64
C LYS A 314 12.10 -19.37 -5.21
N ILE A 315 12.12 -20.17 -4.15
CA ILE A 315 10.91 -20.83 -3.64
C ILE A 315 9.92 -19.80 -3.10
N ALA A 316 10.37 -18.85 -2.27
CA ALA A 316 9.51 -17.82 -1.69
C ALA A 316 8.86 -16.95 -2.78
N THR A 317 9.64 -16.50 -3.76
CA THR A 317 9.13 -15.65 -4.86
C THR A 317 8.10 -16.40 -5.70
N ARG A 318 8.43 -17.60 -6.21
CA ARG A 318 7.51 -18.38 -7.06
C ARG A 318 6.27 -18.84 -6.32
N TYR A 319 6.40 -19.17 -5.04
CA TYR A 319 5.26 -19.56 -4.23
C TYR A 319 4.33 -18.39 -3.93
N SER A 320 4.89 -17.19 -3.68
CA SER A 320 4.11 -15.96 -3.52
C SER A 320 3.39 -15.58 -4.82
N ILE A 321 4.05 -15.69 -5.98
CA ILE A 321 3.39 -15.55 -7.29
C ILE A 321 2.25 -16.57 -7.43
N LYS A 322 2.49 -17.85 -7.12
CA LYS A 322 1.47 -18.90 -7.20
C LYS A 322 0.25 -18.59 -6.32
N LEU A 323 0.46 -18.16 -5.07
CA LEU A 323 -0.62 -17.77 -4.18
C LEU A 323 -1.35 -16.52 -4.70
N GLY A 324 -0.62 -15.50 -5.16
CA GLY A 324 -1.19 -14.31 -5.76
C GLY A 324 -2.06 -14.63 -6.97
N LEU A 325 -1.61 -15.54 -7.84
CA LEU A 325 -2.39 -16.02 -8.98
C LEU A 325 -3.67 -16.73 -8.55
N ILE A 326 -3.63 -17.58 -7.52
CA ILE A 326 -4.84 -18.24 -7.00
C ILE A 326 -5.86 -17.19 -6.55
N PHE A 327 -5.44 -16.20 -5.76
CA PHE A 327 -6.35 -15.14 -5.32
C PHE A 327 -6.84 -14.26 -6.48
N SER A 328 -5.96 -13.84 -7.39
CA SER A 328 -6.32 -13.08 -8.59
C SER A 328 -7.30 -13.83 -9.49
N ILE A 329 -7.16 -15.15 -9.65
CA ILE A 329 -8.11 -15.97 -10.42
C ILE A 329 -9.46 -16.05 -9.70
N VAL A 330 -9.46 -16.27 -8.38
CA VAL A 330 -10.70 -16.33 -7.59
C VAL A 330 -11.46 -15.00 -7.66
N THR A 331 -10.79 -13.87 -7.44
CA THR A 331 -11.42 -12.54 -7.52
C THR A 331 -11.88 -12.21 -8.94
N SER A 332 -11.11 -12.61 -9.95
CA SER A 332 -11.50 -12.48 -11.36
C SER A 332 -12.76 -13.27 -11.70
N LEU A 333 -12.87 -14.52 -11.23
CA LEU A 333 -14.06 -15.35 -11.44
C LEU A 333 -15.29 -14.73 -10.77
N ILE A 334 -15.15 -14.19 -9.57
CA ILE A 334 -16.22 -13.45 -8.90
C ILE A 334 -16.68 -12.27 -9.76
N PHE A 335 -15.75 -11.49 -10.33
CA PHE A 335 -16.08 -10.34 -11.16
C PHE A 335 -16.77 -10.73 -12.47
N ILE A 336 -16.37 -11.83 -13.10
CA ILE A 336 -17.02 -12.32 -14.33
C ILE A 336 -18.45 -12.79 -14.01
N VAL A 337 -18.59 -13.69 -13.03
CA VAL A 337 -19.88 -14.32 -12.69
C VAL A 337 -20.87 -13.32 -12.12
N PHE A 338 -20.41 -12.39 -11.28
CA PHE A 338 -21.26 -11.41 -10.60
C PHE A 338 -21.14 -9.98 -11.17
N SER A 339 -20.66 -9.83 -12.41
CA SER A 339 -20.44 -8.52 -13.05
C SER A 339 -21.65 -7.60 -12.98
N ASN A 340 -22.84 -8.13 -13.30
CA ASN A 340 -24.10 -7.38 -13.24
C ASN A 340 -24.49 -6.98 -11.81
N GLN A 341 -24.37 -7.90 -10.85
CA GLN A 341 -24.74 -7.66 -9.45
C GLN A 341 -23.79 -6.65 -8.80
N ILE A 342 -22.49 -6.76 -9.08
CA ILE A 342 -21.47 -5.82 -8.60
C ILE A 342 -21.70 -4.44 -9.23
N ALA A 343 -21.92 -4.38 -10.55
CA ALA A 343 -22.23 -3.13 -11.22
C ALA A 343 -23.44 -2.44 -10.58
N PHE A 344 -24.53 -3.18 -10.36
CA PHE A 344 -25.74 -2.65 -9.71
C PHE A 344 -25.47 -2.09 -8.31
N LEU A 345 -24.72 -2.82 -7.48
CA LEU A 345 -24.38 -2.38 -6.11
C LEU A 345 -23.56 -1.08 -6.11
N PHE A 346 -22.64 -0.92 -7.06
CA PHE A 346 -21.74 0.23 -7.14
C PHE A 346 -22.30 1.39 -7.99
N SER A 347 -23.46 1.20 -8.63
CA SER A 347 -24.14 2.20 -9.45
C SER A 347 -25.54 2.56 -8.94
N TYR A 348 -25.85 2.32 -7.67
CA TYR A 348 -27.21 2.39 -7.12
C TYR A 348 -27.84 3.80 -7.10
N SER A 349 -27.06 4.88 -7.20
CA SER A 349 -27.62 6.24 -7.22
C SER A 349 -28.32 6.56 -8.55
N ALA A 350 -29.35 7.42 -8.52
CA ALA A 350 -30.09 7.83 -9.72
C ALA A 350 -29.15 8.37 -10.83
N ASN A 351 -28.11 9.10 -10.45
CA ASN A 351 -27.12 9.69 -11.37
C ASN A 351 -26.07 8.70 -11.88
N SER A 352 -25.86 7.57 -11.19
CA SER A 352 -24.88 6.54 -11.59
C SER A 352 -25.49 5.32 -12.27
N SER A 353 -26.82 5.15 -12.19
CA SER A 353 -27.53 3.96 -12.70
C SER A 353 -27.29 3.68 -14.18
N SER A 354 -27.12 4.74 -14.99
CA SER A 354 -26.79 4.65 -16.42
C SER A 354 -25.39 4.08 -16.71
N LEU A 355 -24.49 4.07 -15.71
CA LEU A 355 -23.13 3.54 -15.84
C LEU A 355 -23.06 2.02 -15.65
N ALA A 356 -24.10 1.40 -15.06
CA ALA A 356 -24.11 -0.02 -14.70
C ALA A 356 -23.78 -0.96 -15.87
N PRO A 357 -24.33 -0.78 -17.08
CA PRO A 357 -24.00 -1.65 -18.22
C PRO A 357 -22.54 -1.56 -18.63
N THR A 358 -21.97 -0.35 -18.62
CA THR A 358 -20.55 -0.13 -18.97
C THR A 358 -19.63 -0.73 -17.91
N ILE A 359 -19.94 -0.56 -16.63
CA ILE A 359 -19.19 -1.19 -15.53
C ILE A 359 -19.21 -2.70 -15.68
N SER A 360 -20.40 -3.30 -15.87
CA SER A 360 -20.55 -4.75 -16.05
C SER A 360 -19.73 -5.25 -17.23
N TYR A 361 -19.81 -4.56 -18.38
CA TYR A 361 -19.00 -4.89 -19.56
C TYR A 361 -17.50 -4.90 -19.26
N ILE A 362 -16.99 -3.90 -18.52
CA ILE A 362 -15.57 -3.82 -18.17
C ILE A 362 -15.16 -4.93 -17.21
N LEU A 363 -16.00 -5.25 -16.22
CA LEU A 363 -15.73 -6.33 -15.26
C LEU A 363 -15.58 -7.71 -15.92
N ASN A 364 -16.17 -7.93 -17.09
CA ASN A 364 -16.04 -9.19 -17.83
C ASN A 364 -14.63 -9.44 -18.41
N PHE A 365 -13.80 -8.40 -18.58
CA PHE A 365 -12.44 -8.56 -19.11
C PHE A 365 -11.33 -7.95 -18.23
N VAL A 366 -11.69 -7.30 -17.12
CA VAL A 366 -10.73 -6.69 -16.18
C VAL A 366 -9.80 -7.71 -15.50
N TRP A 367 -10.15 -9.00 -15.51
CA TRP A 367 -9.30 -10.09 -15.05
C TRP A 367 -7.94 -10.13 -15.75
N LEU A 368 -7.87 -9.65 -17.00
CA LEU A 368 -6.63 -9.49 -17.76
C LEU A 368 -5.66 -8.47 -17.15
N PHE A 369 -6.17 -7.53 -16.34
CA PHE A 369 -5.35 -6.62 -15.52
C PHE A 369 -4.99 -7.25 -14.17
N ILE A 370 -5.94 -7.93 -13.52
CA ILE A 370 -5.78 -8.44 -12.14
C ILE A 370 -4.76 -9.60 -12.05
N ILE A 371 -4.72 -10.48 -13.05
CA ILE A 371 -3.82 -11.65 -13.04
C ILE A 371 -2.34 -11.24 -13.15
N PRO A 372 -1.93 -10.37 -14.10
CA PRO A 372 -0.53 -9.98 -14.25
C PRO A 372 0.09 -9.33 -13.00
N VAL A 373 -0.70 -8.60 -12.20
CA VAL A 373 -0.23 -7.92 -10.98
C VAL A 373 0.49 -8.88 -10.03
N ALA A 374 0.07 -10.15 -9.94
CA ALA A 374 0.72 -11.16 -9.10
C ALA A 374 2.19 -11.39 -9.45
N PHE A 375 2.56 -11.29 -10.73
CA PHE A 375 3.94 -11.42 -11.18
C PHE A 375 4.73 -10.14 -10.87
N GLY A 376 4.24 -8.99 -11.34
CA GLY A 376 4.98 -7.73 -11.23
C GLY A 376 5.13 -7.24 -9.79
N ALA A 377 4.08 -7.36 -8.96
CA ALA A 377 4.11 -6.85 -7.59
C ALA A 377 5.05 -7.72 -6.76
N THR A 378 4.91 -9.04 -6.83
CA THR A 378 5.80 -9.96 -6.11
C THR A 378 7.27 -9.78 -6.52
N ALA A 379 7.55 -9.54 -7.80
CA ALA A 379 8.92 -9.27 -8.26
C ALA A 379 9.51 -8.00 -7.62
N SER A 380 8.76 -6.90 -7.62
CA SER A 380 9.18 -5.61 -7.05
C SER A 380 9.43 -5.73 -5.54
N TYR A 381 8.50 -6.36 -4.82
CA TYR A 381 8.61 -6.60 -3.38
C TYR A 381 9.74 -7.58 -3.02
N ALA A 382 10.06 -8.55 -3.89
CA ALA A 382 11.25 -9.39 -3.71
C ALA A 382 12.53 -8.55 -3.81
N PHE A 383 12.63 -7.61 -4.75
CA PHE A 383 13.75 -6.66 -4.82
C PHE A 383 13.83 -5.77 -3.58
N GLN A 384 12.69 -5.29 -3.05
CA GLN A 384 12.68 -4.56 -1.78
C GLN A 384 13.26 -5.41 -0.65
N GLY A 385 12.85 -6.69 -0.52
CA GLY A 385 13.40 -7.61 0.49
C GLY A 385 14.92 -7.81 0.39
N MET A 386 15.47 -7.81 -0.83
CA MET A 386 16.91 -7.91 -1.08
C MET A 386 17.68 -6.59 -0.88
N GLY A 387 17.01 -5.51 -0.45
CA GLY A 387 17.63 -4.19 -0.26
C GLY A 387 17.78 -3.38 -1.55
N LYS A 388 17.13 -3.81 -2.64
CA LYS A 388 17.23 -3.20 -3.98
C LYS A 388 16.02 -2.33 -4.29
N GLY A 389 15.74 -1.34 -3.43
CA GLY A 389 14.57 -0.46 -3.55
C GLY A 389 14.47 0.27 -4.90
N ILE A 390 15.59 0.80 -5.41
CA ILE A 390 15.61 1.47 -6.72
C ILE A 390 15.16 0.52 -7.84
N THR A 391 15.57 -0.75 -7.79
CA THR A 391 15.13 -1.75 -8.77
C THR A 391 13.64 -2.02 -8.66
N SER A 392 13.08 -2.11 -7.44
CA SER A 392 11.63 -2.20 -7.22
C SER A 392 10.91 -1.01 -7.85
N PHE A 393 11.34 0.21 -7.52
CA PHE A 393 10.71 1.42 -8.05
C PHE A 393 10.78 1.50 -9.57
N LEU A 394 11.91 1.16 -10.20
CA LEU A 394 12.02 1.15 -11.66
C LEU A 394 11.08 0.13 -12.30
N LEU A 395 10.86 -1.03 -11.67
CA LEU A 395 9.90 -2.04 -12.13
C LEU A 395 8.46 -1.56 -11.96
N THR A 396 8.13 -0.86 -10.88
CA THR A 396 6.80 -0.25 -10.69
C THR A 396 6.61 0.91 -11.66
N LEU A 397 7.62 1.76 -11.86
CA LEU A 397 7.61 2.91 -12.78
C LEU A 397 7.33 2.50 -14.21
N GLN A 398 8.04 1.48 -14.70
CA GLN A 398 7.79 0.99 -16.06
C GLN A 398 6.40 0.35 -16.19
N ARG A 399 5.96 -0.44 -15.19
CA ARG A 399 4.69 -1.19 -15.26
C ARG A 399 3.48 -0.28 -15.16
N GLU A 400 3.47 0.62 -14.18
CA GLU A 400 2.27 1.38 -13.80
C GLU A 400 2.25 2.78 -14.42
N ALA A 401 3.40 3.35 -14.80
CA ALA A 401 3.43 4.67 -15.42
C ALA A 401 3.80 4.58 -16.89
N ILE A 402 5.04 4.22 -17.22
CA ILE A 402 5.57 4.34 -18.59
C ILE A 402 4.73 3.52 -19.57
N LEU A 403 4.59 2.21 -19.34
CA LEU A 403 3.86 1.34 -20.26
C LEU A 403 2.37 1.63 -20.26
N VAL A 404 1.76 1.82 -19.09
CA VAL A 404 0.33 2.16 -19.00
C VAL A 404 0.02 3.44 -19.77
N ILE A 405 0.74 4.54 -19.53
CA ILE A 405 0.49 5.82 -20.21
C ILE A 405 0.73 5.70 -21.72
N ILE A 406 1.80 5.03 -22.14
CA ILE A 406 2.10 4.84 -23.57
C ILE A 406 0.95 4.07 -24.25
N PHE A 407 0.54 2.93 -23.69
CA PHE A 407 -0.49 2.12 -24.33
C PHE A 407 -1.89 2.74 -24.24
N THR A 408 -2.24 3.43 -23.14
CA THR A 408 -3.53 4.13 -23.04
C THR A 408 -3.60 5.29 -24.03
N PHE A 409 -2.52 6.05 -24.21
CA PHE A 409 -2.44 7.13 -25.18
C PHE A 409 -2.54 6.60 -26.62
N ILE A 410 -1.74 5.59 -26.96
CA ILE A 410 -1.73 5.02 -28.32
C ILE A 410 -3.09 4.41 -28.68
N LEU A 411 -3.64 3.55 -27.82
CA LEU A 411 -4.87 2.84 -28.13
C LEU A 411 -6.10 3.74 -27.99
N GLY A 412 -6.15 4.58 -26.95
CA GLY A 412 -7.29 5.45 -26.67
C GLY A 412 -7.40 6.64 -27.62
N ILE A 413 -6.27 7.32 -27.89
CA ILE A 413 -6.22 8.56 -28.66
C ILE A 413 -5.70 8.30 -30.07
N SER A 414 -4.46 7.80 -30.24
CA SER A 414 -3.82 7.72 -31.56
C SER A 414 -4.52 6.78 -32.54
N LEU A 415 -5.05 5.65 -32.05
CA LEU A 415 -5.84 4.69 -32.85
C LEU A 415 -7.35 4.94 -32.78
N SER A 416 -7.79 6.00 -32.09
CA SER A 416 -9.19 6.39 -31.97
C SER A 416 -10.14 5.28 -31.47
N LEU A 417 -9.65 4.34 -30.63
CA LEU A 417 -10.49 3.31 -30.01
C LEU A 417 -11.26 3.84 -28.78
N GLY A 418 -11.06 5.12 -28.44
CA GLY A 418 -11.76 5.84 -27.38
C GLY A 418 -11.61 5.18 -26.01
N VAL A 419 -12.70 5.19 -25.22
CA VAL A 419 -12.75 4.62 -23.86
C VAL A 419 -12.29 3.16 -23.81
N ARG A 420 -12.67 2.33 -24.79
CA ARG A 420 -12.25 0.91 -24.84
C ARG A 420 -10.74 0.78 -25.06
N GLY A 421 -10.19 1.62 -25.94
CA GLY A 421 -8.75 1.71 -26.17
C GLY A 421 -7.96 1.99 -24.89
N VAL A 422 -8.45 2.89 -24.05
CA VAL A 422 -7.81 3.20 -22.76
C VAL A 422 -7.81 1.98 -21.84
N TYR A 423 -8.92 1.26 -21.71
CA TYR A 423 -8.94 0.02 -20.90
C TYR A 423 -7.99 -1.06 -21.44
N TYR A 424 -7.94 -1.27 -22.76
CA TYR A 424 -6.96 -2.19 -23.35
C TYR A 424 -5.52 -1.71 -23.09
N GLY A 425 -5.28 -0.40 -23.11
CA GLY A 425 -3.99 0.17 -22.79
C GLY A 425 -3.54 -0.11 -21.36
N LEU A 426 -4.45 0.04 -20.39
CA LEU A 426 -4.20 -0.31 -18.99
C LEU A 426 -3.81 -1.79 -18.85
N ILE A 427 -4.59 -2.67 -19.48
CA ILE A 427 -4.38 -4.12 -19.44
C ILE A 427 -3.04 -4.51 -20.06
N ILE A 428 -2.77 -4.05 -21.29
CA ILE A 428 -1.55 -4.40 -22.03
C ILE A 428 -0.32 -3.83 -21.34
N GLY A 429 -0.37 -2.56 -20.91
CA GLY A 429 0.74 -1.91 -20.21
C GLY A 429 1.10 -2.65 -18.92
N ASN A 430 0.10 -2.97 -18.09
CA ASN A 430 0.33 -3.72 -16.86
C ASN A 430 0.80 -5.16 -17.13
N ALA A 431 0.23 -5.84 -18.12
CA ALA A 431 0.60 -7.21 -18.47
C ALA A 431 2.05 -7.32 -18.97
N VAL A 432 2.44 -6.45 -19.91
CA VAL A 432 3.81 -6.39 -20.43
C VAL A 432 4.77 -6.00 -19.31
N GLY A 433 4.45 -4.97 -18.53
CA GLY A 433 5.31 -4.55 -17.42
C GLY A 433 5.48 -5.60 -16.34
N SER A 434 4.43 -6.37 -16.04
CA SER A 434 4.50 -7.50 -15.12
C SER A 434 5.35 -8.66 -15.66
N ALA A 435 5.29 -8.93 -16.97
CA ALA A 435 6.16 -9.90 -17.62
C ALA A 435 7.63 -9.47 -17.57
N VAL A 436 7.93 -8.20 -17.80
CA VAL A 436 9.28 -7.63 -17.61
C VAL A 436 9.76 -7.83 -16.17
N GLY A 437 8.92 -7.51 -15.18
CA GLY A 437 9.24 -7.73 -13.76
C GLY A 437 9.57 -9.19 -13.44
N LEU A 438 8.79 -10.13 -13.97
CA LEU A 438 9.02 -11.57 -13.81
C LEU A 438 10.36 -12.01 -14.42
N LEU A 439 10.65 -11.56 -15.64
CA LEU A 439 11.92 -11.87 -16.31
C LEU A 439 13.10 -11.30 -15.54
N CYS A 440 13.00 -10.05 -15.08
CA CYS A 440 14.05 -9.42 -14.28
C CYS A 440 14.36 -10.19 -13.00
N ILE A 441 13.35 -10.63 -12.24
CA ILE A 441 13.59 -11.37 -10.98
C ILE A 441 14.15 -12.77 -11.25
N GLU A 442 13.68 -13.47 -12.28
CA GLU A 442 14.19 -14.82 -12.64
C GLU A 442 15.64 -14.76 -13.14
N ILE A 443 15.98 -13.77 -13.98
CA ILE A 443 17.37 -13.54 -14.43
C ILE A 443 18.26 -13.17 -13.24
N PHE A 444 17.78 -12.30 -12.36
CA PHE A 444 18.53 -11.88 -11.18
C PHE A 444 18.83 -13.05 -10.24
N ILE A 445 17.82 -13.89 -9.95
CA ILE A 445 17.99 -15.10 -9.14
C ILE A 445 18.99 -16.04 -9.82
N LYS A 446 18.89 -16.28 -11.14
CA LYS A 446 19.84 -17.13 -11.87
C LYS A 446 21.28 -16.63 -11.77
N ARG A 447 21.49 -15.32 -11.89
CA ARG A 447 22.83 -14.70 -11.73
C ARG A 447 23.38 -14.84 -10.31
N LEU A 448 22.52 -14.76 -9.29
CA LEU A 448 22.95 -15.01 -7.91
C LEU A 448 23.42 -16.46 -7.71
N PHE A 449 22.74 -17.44 -8.30
CA PHE A 449 23.20 -18.83 -8.27
C PHE A 449 24.57 -18.98 -8.93
N GLN A 450 24.79 -18.41 -10.12
CA GLN A 450 26.05 -18.54 -10.87
C GLN A 450 27.25 -17.84 -10.23
N LYS A 451 27.03 -16.82 -9.39
CA LYS A 451 28.11 -16.06 -8.76
C LYS A 451 28.60 -16.67 -7.45
N PHE A 452 27.81 -17.54 -6.83
CA PHE A 452 28.04 -18.04 -5.46
C PHE A 452 27.95 -19.56 -5.31
N VAL A 453 27.66 -20.27 -6.40
CA VAL A 453 27.85 -21.72 -6.60
C VAL A 453 28.89 -21.86 -7.69
#